data_AF-A7KIR7-F1
#
_entry.id   AF-A7KIR7-F1
#
_cell.length_a   1.000
_cell.length_b   1.000
_cell.length_c   1.000
_cell.angle_alpha   90.00
_cell.angle_beta   90.00
_cell.angle_gamma   90.00
#
_symmetry.space_group_name_H-M   'P 1'
#
loop_
_entity.id
_entity.type
_entity.pdbx_description
1 polymer ?
#
loop_
_entity_poly.entity_id
_entity_poly.type
_entity_poly.pdbx_seq_one_letter_code
_entity_poly.pdbx_strand_id
1 'polypeptide(L)' 'GIEYIDSYVFNKVEQIRFNSTVGRFVGYTELGLINAEAWNSDAGILGQEQAQLERFCKTNDAILYSAILDKT' A
#
# COMPACT_ATOMS: atom_id res chain seq x y z
N GLY A 1 -0.59 -15.64 -0.93
CA GLY A 1 -1.30 -14.51 -1.54
C GLY A 1 -0.40 -13.30 -1.48
N ILE A 2 -0.51 -12.39 -2.45
CA ILE A 2 0.28 -11.16 -2.51
C ILE A 2 -0.51 -10.05 -1.82
N GLU A 3 0.17 -9.23 -1.04
CA GLU A 3 -0.39 -8.08 -0.33
C GLU A 3 0.46 -6.84 -0.63
N TYR A 4 -0.20 -5.72 -0.88
CA TYR A 4 0.44 -4.42 -0.97
C TYR A 4 0.21 -3.64 0.32
N ILE A 5 1.30 -3.16 0.91
CA ILE A 5 1.33 -2.35 2.13
C ILE A 5 2.18 -1.12 1.86
N ASP A 6 1.62 0.06 2.15
CA ASP A 6 2.34 1.33 2.16
C ASP A 6 2.21 1.98 3.54
N SER A 7 3.34 2.34 4.16
CA SER A 7 3.40 2.78 5.55
C SER A 7 4.16 4.09 5.68
N TYR A 8 3.47 5.10 6.22
CA TYR A 8 4.00 6.44 6.45
C TYR A 8 4.47 6.54 7.89
N VAL A 9 5.78 6.53 8.07
CA VAL A 9 6.44 6.45 9.39
C VAL A 9 7.27 7.71 9.65
N PHE A 10 7.04 8.35 10.78
CA PHE A 10 7.83 9.50 11.24
C PHE A 10 8.40 9.23 12.63
N ASN A 11 9.71 9.47 12.83
CA ASN A 11 10.41 9.22 14.09
C ASN A 11 10.16 7.81 14.68
N LYS A 12 10.16 6.78 13.82
CA LYS A 12 9.85 5.37 14.18
C LYS A 12 8.43 5.14 14.70
N VAL A 13 7.53 6.10 14.57
CA VAL A 13 6.11 5.98 14.89
C VAL A 13 5.33 5.93 13.58
N GLU A 14 4.65 4.82 13.35
CA GLU A 14 3.75 4.69 12.21
C GLU A 14 2.56 5.65 12.37
N GLN A 15 2.37 6.51 11.38
CA GLN A 15 1.29 7.49 11.37
C GLN A 15 0.09 6.91 10.61
N ILE A 16 0.31 6.40 9.40
CA ILE A 16 -0.73 5.95 8.47
C ILE A 16 -0.24 4.70 7.75
N ARG A 17 -1.14 3.75 7.49
CA ARG A 17 -0.89 2.61 6.60
C ARG A 17 -2.02 2.42 5.61
N PHE A 18 -1.70 2.21 4.34
CA PHE A 18 -2.59 1.52 3.42
C PHE A 18 -2.27 0.03 3.44
N ASN A 19 -3.32 -0.80 3.48
CA ASN A 19 -3.19 -2.23 3.25
C ASN A 19 -4.24 -2.66 2.21
N SER A 20 -3.80 -3.30 1.13
CA SER A 20 -4.68 -3.83 0.08
C SER A 20 -5.78 -4.78 0.57
N THR A 21 -5.59 -5.50 1.68
CA THR A 21 -6.64 -6.36 2.27
C THR A 21 -7.72 -5.55 2.98
N VAL A 22 -7.39 -4.35 3.46
CA VAL A 22 -8.32 -3.39 4.07
C VAL A 22 -8.92 -2.45 3.02
N GLY A 23 -8.14 -2.14 1.97
CA GLY A 23 -8.55 -1.32 0.84
C GLY A 23 -8.61 0.18 1.11
N ARG A 24 -8.05 0.67 2.23
CA ARG A 24 -8.06 2.10 2.61
C ARG A 24 -6.93 2.43 3.59
N PHE A 25 -6.66 3.73 3.75
CA PHE A 25 -5.71 4.23 4.73
C PHE A 25 -6.28 4.10 6.15
N VAL A 26 -5.44 3.68 7.09
CA VAL A 26 -5.73 3.59 8.53
C VAL A 26 -4.70 4.43 9.27
N GLY A 27 -5.17 5.38 10.09
CA GLY A 27 -4.33 6.19 10.96
C GLY A 27 -4.09 5.52 12.33
N TYR A 28 -2.88 5.65 12.87
CA TYR A 28 -2.46 5.07 14.16
C TYR A 28 -2.11 6.12 15.22
N THR A 29 -2.07 7.40 14.84
CA THR A 29 -1.91 8.55 15.72
C THR A 29 -3.02 9.54 15.45
N GLU A 30 -3.22 10.54 16.31
CA GLU A 30 -4.22 11.59 16.10
C GLU A 30 -4.03 12.31 14.75
N LEU A 31 -2.78 12.68 14.44
CA LEU A 31 -2.43 13.24 13.13
C LEU A 31 -2.69 12.25 11.99
N GLY A 32 -2.33 10.99 12.19
CA GLY A 32 -2.55 9.92 11.21
C GLY A 32 -4.04 9.69 10.90
N LEU A 33 -4.92 9.80 11.89
CA LEU A 33 -6.36 9.64 11.72
C LEU A 33 -6.94 10.74 10.82
N ILE A 34 -6.58 12.01 11.07
CA ILE A 34 -7.04 13.16 10.27
C ILE A 34 -6.56 13.04 8.83
N ASN A 35 -5.29 12.67 8.62
CA ASN A 35 -4.74 12.49 7.29
C ASN A 35 -5.35 11.29 6.56
N ALA A 36 -5.59 10.17 7.26
CA ALA A 36 -6.25 9.00 6.68
C ALA A 36 -7.68 9.31 6.25
N GLU A 37 -8.43 10.09 7.03
CA GLU A 37 -9.77 10.55 6.65
C GLU A 37 -9.70 11.41 5.37
N ALA A 38 -8.79 12.38 5.32
CA ALA A 38 -8.60 13.22 4.15
C ALA A 38 -8.26 12.40 2.89
N TRP A 39 -7.29 11.49 2.98
CA TRP A 39 -6.87 10.66 1.85
C TRP A 39 -7.92 9.63 1.42
N ASN A 40 -8.69 9.09 2.35
CA ASN A 40 -9.80 8.19 2.01
C ASN A 40 -10.97 8.93 1.36
N SER A 41 -11.13 10.24 1.61
CA SER A 41 -12.16 11.07 0.97
C SER A 41 -11.80 11.50 -0.45
N ASP A 42 -10.51 11.49 -0.81
CA ASP A 42 -10.03 11.77 -2.16
C ASP A 42 -9.99 10.48 -3.00
N ALA A 43 -10.95 10.35 -3.91
CA ALA A 43 -11.06 9.18 -4.78
C ALA A 43 -9.84 8.98 -5.71
N GLY A 44 -9.13 10.04 -6.05
CA GLY A 44 -7.91 9.98 -6.85
C GLY A 44 -6.76 9.35 -6.07
N ILE A 45 -6.55 9.79 -4.84
CA ILE A 45 -5.52 9.24 -3.95
C ILE A 45 -5.84 7.79 -3.58
N LEU A 46 -7.04 7.54 -3.05
CA LEU A 46 -7.44 6.20 -2.63
C LEU A 46 -7.45 5.21 -3.79
N GLY A 47 -7.96 5.62 -4.95
CA GLY A 47 -8.03 4.77 -6.14
C GLY A 47 -6.64 4.41 -6.69
N GLN A 48 -5.70 5.37 -6.70
CA GLN A 48 -4.32 5.09 -7.08
C GLN A 48 -3.68 4.06 -6.14
N GLU A 49 -3.88 4.19 -4.84
CA GLU A 49 -3.30 3.30 -3.85
C GLU A 49 -3.90 1.88 -3.92
N GLN A 50 -5.22 1.78 -4.10
CA GLN A 50 -5.91 0.50 -4.31
C GLN A 50 -5.42 -0.24 -5.56
N ALA A 51 -4.99 0.47 -6.60
CA ALA A 51 -4.51 -0.13 -7.85
C ALA A 51 -3.09 -0.72 -7.76
N GLN A 52 -2.30 -0.39 -6.72
CA GLN A 52 -0.88 -0.78 -6.65
C GLN A 52 -0.68 -2.29 -6.51
N LEU A 53 -1.61 -3.02 -5.90
CA LEU A 53 -1.53 -4.48 -5.80
C LEU A 53 -1.43 -5.14 -7.18
N GLU A 54 -2.29 -4.72 -8.12
CA GLU A 54 -2.29 -5.25 -9.50
C GLU A 54 -1.14 -4.65 -10.32
N ARG A 55 -1.04 -3.31 -10.31
CA ARG A 55 -0.13 -2.58 -11.19
C ARG A 55 1.34 -2.79 -10.85
N PHE A 56 1.67 -2.87 -9.56
CA PHE A 56 3.05 -2.94 -9.11
C PHE A 56 3.40 -4.32 -8.56
N CYS A 57 2.73 -4.77 -7.50
CA CYS A 57 3.13 -6.00 -6.80
C CYS A 57 3.01 -7.23 -7.69
N LYS A 58 1.81 -7.52 -8.23
CA LYS A 58 1.58 -8.72 -9.06
C LYS A 58 2.37 -8.69 -10.37
N THR A 59 2.43 -7.53 -11.01
CA THR A 59 3.17 -7.37 -12.26
C THR A 59 4.67 -7.64 -12.06
N ASN A 60 5.27 -7.07 -11.01
CA ASN A 60 6.69 -7.30 -10.72
C ASN A 60 6.97 -8.70 -10.17
N ASP A 61 6.08 -9.26 -9.35
CA ASP A 61 6.21 -10.62 -8.84
C ASP A 61 6.31 -11.62 -9.99
N ALA A 62 5.42 -11.54 -10.99
CA ALA A 62 5.46 -12.42 -12.16
C ALA A 62 6.80 -12.32 -12.92
N ILE A 63 7.31 -11.11 -13.13
CA ILE A 63 8.58 -10.86 -13.84
C ILE A 63 9.78 -11.37 -13.04
N LEU A 64 9.83 -11.06 -11.74
CA LEU A 64 10.96 -11.43 -10.88
C LEU A 64 10.97 -12.93 -10.60
N TYR A 65 9.81 -13.52 -10.35
CA TYR A 65 9.67 -14.94 -10.07
C TYR A 65 10.14 -15.79 -11.25
N SER A 66 9.73 -15.45 -12.49
CA SER A 66 10.24 -16.13 -13.68
C SER A 66 11.76 -15.97 -13.82
N ALA A 67 12.27 -14.75 -13.66
CA ALA A 67 13.71 -14.47 -13.79
C ALA A 67 14.59 -15.15 -12.73
N ILE A 68 14.04 -15.45 -11.54
CA ILE A 68 14.73 -16.20 -10.49
C ILE A 68 14.71 -17.70 -10.81
N LEU A 69 13.56 -18.25 -11.21
CA LEU A 69 13.43 -19.69 -11.47
C LEU A 69 14.16 -20.13 -12.73
N ASP A 70 14.15 -19.33 -13.81
CA ASP A 70 14.83 -19.64 -15.08
C ASP A 70 16.36 -19.71 -14.94
N LYS A 71 16.91 -19.33 -13.78
CA LYS A 71 18.34 -19.43 -13.45
C LYS A 71 18.69 -20.66 -12.60
N THR A 72 17.73 -21.54 -12.34
CA THR A 72 17.88 -22.80 -11.61
C THR A 72 17.88 -23.98 -12.57
#